data_AF-A0A2S9GEH1-F1
#
_entry.id   AF-A0A2S9GEH1-F1
#
_cell.length_a   1.000
_cell.length_b   1.000
_cell.length_c   1.000
_cell.angle_alpha   90.00
_cell.angle_beta   90.00
_cell.angle_gamma   90.00
#
_symmetry.space_group_name_H-M   'P 1'
#
loop_
_entity.id
_entity.type
_entity.pdbx_description
1 polymer ?
#
loop_
_entity_poly.entity_id
_entity_poly.type
_entity_poly.pdbx_seq_one_letter_code
_entity_poly.pdbx_strand_id
1 'polypeptide(L)' 'MTAVSSAVANSHHAVVAHEVVLLLATDPHRGLSSAVAEVRTAQFGPNTLPVPPGSCLLTRILRQFHN' A
#
# COMPACT_ATOMS: atom_id res chain seq x y z
N MET A 1 -7.25 13.96 -9.71
CA MET A 1 -6.53 14.14 -8.43
C MET A 1 -6.95 13.00 -7.52
N THR A 2 -6.22 11.89 -7.52
CA THR A 2 -6.40 10.79 -6.56
C THR A 2 -5.75 11.21 -5.26
N ALA A 3 -6.55 11.26 -4.18
CA ALA A 3 -6.07 11.64 -2.86
C ALA A 3 -5.00 10.63 -2.40
N VAL A 4 -3.83 11.13 -2.02
CA VAL A 4 -2.82 10.33 -1.30
C VAL A 4 -3.40 10.10 0.09
N SER A 5 -3.90 8.90 0.34
CA SER A 5 -4.33 8.51 1.68
C SER A 5 -3.08 8.45 2.56
N SER A 6 -2.97 9.36 3.53
CA SER A 6 -1.94 9.30 4.56
C SER A 6 -2.16 8.04 5.39
N ALA A 7 -1.31 7.03 5.23
CA ALA A 7 -1.36 5.85 6.09
C ALA A 7 -1.01 6.26 7.52
N VAL A 8 -1.93 6.05 8.46
CA VAL A 8 -1.63 6.17 9.89
C VAL A 8 -0.56 5.13 10.22
N ALA A 9 0.56 5.56 10.80
CA ALA A 9 1.63 4.65 11.20
C ALA A 9 1.07 3.62 12.20
N ASN A 10 1.27 2.34 11.92
CA ASN A 10 0.79 1.28 12.80
C ASN A 10 1.93 0.80 13.72
N SER A 11 1.63 0.70 15.02
CA SER A 11 2.58 0.36 16.09
C SER A 11 2.72 -1.15 16.34
N HIS A 12 2.40 -2.00 15.35
CA HIS A 12 2.51 -3.46 15.47
C HIS A 12 3.89 -3.95 15.94
N HIS A 13 4.96 -3.18 15.70
CA HIS A 13 6.32 -3.52 16.11
C HIS A 13 6.53 -3.47 17.64
N ALA A 14 5.64 -2.79 18.38
CA ALA A 14 5.67 -2.74 19.85
C ALA A 14 4.82 -3.84 20.50
N VAL A 15 4.16 -4.68 19.70
CA VAL A 15 3.20 -5.70 20.15
C VAL A 15 3.88 -7.07 20.16
N VAL A 16 3.51 -7.94 21.10
CA VAL A 16 4.09 -9.28 21.19
C VAL A 16 3.67 -10.10 19.96
N ALA A 17 4.57 -10.93 19.42
CA ALA A 17 4.35 -11.65 18.16
C ALA A 17 3.03 -12.44 18.12
N HIS A 18 2.63 -13.10 19.21
CA HIS A 18 1.38 -13.86 19.26
C HIS A 18 0.14 -12.97 19.15
N GLU A 19 0.18 -11.76 19.71
CA GLU A 19 -0.91 -10.79 19.61
C GLU A 19 -1.01 -10.25 18.19
N VAL A 20 0.12 -10.03 17.50
CA VAL A 20 0.13 -9.66 16.07
C VAL A 20 -0.51 -10.76 15.20
N VAL A 21 -0.23 -12.03 15.51
CA VAL A 21 -0.82 -13.18 14.81
C VAL A 21 -2.35 -13.21 14.98
N LEU A 22 -2.84 -12.96 16.20
CA LEU A 22 -4.28 -12.84 16.47
C LEU A 22 -4.90 -11.64 15.75
N LEU A 23 -4.27 -10.47 15.84
CA LEU A 23 -4.73 -9.23 15.23
C LEU A 23 -4.83 -9.33 13.70
N LEU A 24 -3.84 -9.97 13.07
CA LEU A 24 -3.80 -10.19 11.63
C LEU A 24 -4.56 -11.44 11.18
N ALA A 25 -5.16 -12.17 12.12
CA ALA A 25 -5.90 -13.41 11.90
C ALA A 25 -5.17 -14.37 10.95
N THR A 26 -3.90 -14.64 11.25
CA THR A 26 -3.06 -15.58 10.49
C THR A 26 -2.75 -16.81 11.33
N ASP A 27 -2.51 -17.94 10.66
CA ASP A 27 -1.91 -19.09 11.33
C ASP A 27 -0.40 -18.84 11.49
N PRO A 28 0.19 -19.06 12.68
CA PRO A 28 1.61 -18.80 12.93
C PRO A 28 2.56 -19.78 12.22
N HIS A 29 2.09 -20.96 11.82
CA HIS A 29 2.90 -22.01 11.19
C HIS A 29 2.58 -22.19 9.71
N ARG A 30 1.33 -21.95 9.32
CA ARG A 30 0.80 -22.23 7.98
C ARG A 30 0.48 -20.97 7.19
N GLY A 31 0.46 -19.80 7.84
CA GLY A 31 0.14 -18.53 7.20
C GLY A 31 -1.33 -18.40 6.80
N LEU A 32 -1.58 -17.69 5.70
CA LEU A 32 -2.92 -17.51 5.12
C LEU A 32 -3.22 -18.57 4.07
N SER A 33 -4.49 -18.97 3.96
CA SER A 33 -4.96 -19.73 2.80
C SER A 33 -5.01 -18.85 1.55
N SER A 34 -4.96 -19.47 0.37
CA SER A 34 -5.07 -18.76 -0.92
C SER A 34 -6.37 -17.96 -1.03
N ALA A 35 -7.49 -18.53 -0.59
CA ALA A 35 -8.79 -17.85 -0.61
C ALA A 35 -8.78 -16.56 0.25
N VAL A 36 -8.19 -16.61 1.44
CA VAL A 36 -8.08 -15.42 2.31
C VAL A 36 -7.11 -14.40 1.70
N ALA A 37 -6.01 -14.85 1.09
CA ALA A 37 -5.09 -13.96 0.39
C ALA A 37 -5.77 -13.22 -0.77
N GLU A 38 -6.57 -13.92 -1.57
CA GLU A 38 -7.32 -13.33 -2.69
C GLU A 38 -8.34 -12.29 -2.23
N VAL A 39 -9.12 -12.59 -1.18
CA VAL A 39 -10.05 -11.62 -0.57
C VAL A 39 -9.30 -10.38 -0.09
N ARG A 40 -8.15 -10.55 0.58
CA ARG A 40 -7.33 -9.41 1.06
C ARG A 40 -6.72 -8.62 -0.09
N THR A 41 -6.25 -9.27 -1.15
CA THR A 41 -5.76 -8.57 -2.35
C THR A 41 -6.85 -7.74 -3.00
N ALA A 42 -8.08 -8.26 -3.10
CA ALA A 42 -9.23 -7.51 -3.61
C ALA A 42 -9.59 -6.31 -2.71
N GLN A 43 -9.44 -6.45 -1.39
CA GLN A 43 -9.77 -5.40 -0.42
C GLN A 43 -8.71 -4.28 -0.35
N PHE A 44 -7.43 -4.64 -0.27
CA PHE A 44 -6.33 -3.69 -0.03
C PHE A 44 -5.59 -3.25 -1.31
N GLY A 45 -5.77 -4.00 -2.39
CA GLY A 45 -5.04 -3.81 -3.63
C GLY A 45 -3.66 -4.49 -3.63
N PRO A 46 -2.91 -4.35 -4.74
CA PRO A 46 -1.58 -4.93 -4.87
C PRO A 46 -0.56 -4.22 -3.97
N ASN A 47 0.41 -4.98 -3.45
CA ASN A 47 1.55 -4.43 -2.70
C ASN A 47 2.59 -3.82 -3.65
N THR A 48 2.18 -2.77 -4.35
CA THR A 48 3.00 -2.02 -5.31
C THR A 48 2.82 -0.53 -5.07
N LEU A 49 3.92 0.22 -5.10
CA LEU A 49 3.84 1.66 -5.01
C LEU A 49 3.13 2.24 -6.25
N PRO A 50 2.28 3.26 -6.09
CA PRO A 50 1.65 3.90 -7.22
C PRO A 50 2.73 4.56 -8.10
N VAL A 51 2.55 4.48 -9.42
CA VAL A 51 3.40 5.20 -10.35
C VAL A 51 3.17 6.71 -10.15
N PRO A 52 4.23 7.50 -9.88
CA PRO A 52 4.09 8.95 -9.78
C PRO A 52 3.48 9.51 -11.07
N PRO A 53 2.54 10.47 -10.99
CA PRO A 53 2.02 11.11 -12.20
C PRO A 53 3.17 11.77 -12.96
N GLY A 54 3.44 11.28 -14.18
CA GLY A 54 4.42 11.88 -15.06
C GLY A 54 3.94 13.25 -15.56
N SER A 55 4.87 14.20 -15.74
CA SER A 55 4.57 15.39 -16.52
C SER A 55 4.58 15.01 -18.01
N CYS A 56 3.55 15.42 -18.76
CA CYS A 56 3.56 15.21 -20.21
C CYS A 56 4.68 16.06 -20.84
N LEU A 57 5.26 15.57 -21.93
CA LEU A 57 6.40 16.19 -22.60
C LEU A 57 6.10 17.65 -22.98
N LEU A 58 4.90 17.93 -23.47
CA LEU A 58 4.47 19.27 -23.86
C LEU A 58 4.47 20.24 -22.66
N THR A 59 3.96 19.82 -21.49
CA THR A 59 3.99 20.64 -20.28
C THR A 59 5.43 20.91 -19.83
N ARG A 60 6.36 19.96 -20.01
CA ARG A 60 7.78 20.19 -19.70
C ARG A 60 8.40 21.23 -20.63
N ILE A 61 8.10 21.17 -21.92
CA ILE A 61 8.59 22.14 -22.92
C ILE A 61 8.06 23.53 -22.62
N LEU A 62 6.74 23.70 -22.46
CA LEU A 62 6.13 25.00 -22.19
C LEU A 62 6.67 25.66 -20.91
N ARG A 63 6.97 24.86 -19.88
CA ARG A 63 7.58 25.37 -18.64
C ARG A 63 9.00 25.93 -18.83
N GLN A 64 9.73 25.53 -19.87
CA GLN A 64 11.05 26.12 -20.17
C GLN A 64 10.97 27.52 -20.79
N PHE A 65 9.81 27.90 -21.35
CA PHE A 65 9.60 29.19 -22.02
C PHE A 65 8.80 30.18 -21.17
N HIS A 66 8.48 29.82 -19.93
CA HIS A 66 7.87 30.70 -18.93
C HIS A 66 8.90 30.90 -17.81
N ASN A 67 9.44 32.11 -17.71
CA ASN A 67 10.13 32.58 -16.51
C ASN A 67 9.09 33.02 -15.47
#